data_AF-A0A350LV53-F1
#
_entry.id   AF-A0A350LV53-F1
#
_cell.length_a   1.000
_cell.length_b   1.000
_cell.length_c   1.000
_cell.angle_alpha   90.00
_cell.angle_beta   90.00
_cell.angle_gamma   90.00
#
_symmetry.space_group_name_H-M   'P 1'
#
loop_
_entity.id
_entity.type
_entity.pdbx_description
1 polymer ?
#
loop_
_entity_poly.entity_id
_entity_poly.type
_entity_poly.pdbx_seq_one_letter_code
_entity_poly.pdbx_strand_id
1 'polypeptide(L)' 'MANYPVNMDVKPQIEAFFDEDTNTISYIVKDPGSNACAIVDSVMDIDYA' A
#
# COMPACT_ATOMS: atom_id res chain seq x y z
N MET A 1 -15.45 -7.09 17.64
CA MET A 1 -15.18 -6.49 16.32
C MET A 1 -14.85 -5.04 16.57
N ALA A 2 -13.63 -4.59 16.23
CA ALA A 2 -13.19 -3.25 16.58
C ALA A 2 -14.01 -2.22 15.79
N ASN A 3 -14.72 -1.34 16.51
CA ASN A 3 -15.58 -0.32 15.93
C ASN A 3 -14.71 0.88 15.55
N TYR A 4 -13.87 0.72 14.53
CA TYR A 4 -13.08 1.83 13.97
C TYR A 4 -14.00 2.66 13.05
N PRO A 5 -14.06 3.99 13.19
CA PRO A 5 -14.79 4.82 12.25
C PRO A 5 -14.05 4.80 10.90
N VAL A 6 -14.53 3.96 9.97
CA VAL A 6 -14.05 3.95 8.59
C VAL A 6 -14.87 4.97 7.81
N ASN A 7 -14.22 6.04 7.36
CA ASN A 7 -14.84 7.00 6.45
C ASN A 7 -14.69 6.50 5.00
N MET A 8 -15.79 6.09 4.38
CA MET A 8 -15.81 5.56 3.00
C MET A 8 -15.93 6.65 1.92
N ASP A 9 -16.14 7.92 2.31
CA ASP A 9 -16.19 9.05 1.37
C ASP A 9 -14.79 9.50 0.94
N VAL A 10 -13.76 9.12 1.71
CA VAL A 10 -12.36 9.43 1.39
C VAL A 10 -11.84 8.42 0.39
N LYS A 11 -11.42 8.92 -0.77
CA LYS A 11 -10.75 8.12 -1.79
C LYS A 11 -9.23 8.26 -1.64
N PRO A 12 -8.51 7.23 -1.16
CA PRO A 12 -7.06 7.29 -1.08
C PRO A 12 -6.44 7.36 -2.48
N GLN A 13 -5.26 7.99 -2.55
CA GLN A 13 -4.42 7.95 -3.75
C GLN A 13 -3.67 6.63 -3.74
N ILE A 14 -3.83 5.83 -4.80
CA ILE A 14 -3.24 4.48 -4.90
C ILE A 14 -2.30 4.43 -6.09
N GLU A 15 -1.10 3.92 -5.86
CA GLU A 15 -0.13 3.58 -6.89
C GLU A 15 0.30 2.12 -6.73
N ALA A 16 0.40 1.39 -7.84
CA ALA A 16 0.72 -0.03 -7.86
C ALA A 16 2.09 -0.25 -8.52
N PHE A 17 2.90 -1.10 -7.91
CA PHE A 17 4.22 -1.49 -8.38
C PHE A 17 4.21 -2.99 -8.56
N PHE A 18 4.43 -3.45 -9.80
CA PHE A 18 4.49 -4.86 -10.10
C PHE A 18 5.94 -5.33 -10.07
N ASP A 19 6.20 -6.38 -9.31
CA ASP A 19 7.44 -7.11 -9.33
C ASP A 19 7.26 -8.39 -10.16
N GLU A 20 7.99 -8.46 -11.27
CA GLU A 20 7.94 -9.60 -12.21
C GLU A 20 8.58 -10.87 -11.60
N ASP A 21 9.58 -10.71 -10.73
CA ASP A 21 10.37 -11.84 -10.23
C ASP A 21 9.59 -12.66 -9.19
N THR A 22 8.84 -12.00 -8.31
CA THR A 22 7.96 -12.67 -7.33
C THR A 22 6.51 -12.73 -7.76
N ASN A 23 6.15 -12.12 -8.90
CA ASN A 23 4.77 -11.97 -9.37
C ASN A 23 3.87 -11.31 -8.31
N THR A 24 4.42 -10.30 -7.61
CA THR A 24 3.76 -9.58 -6.51
C THR A 24 3.41 -8.17 -6.96
N ILE A 25 2.25 -7.65 -6.53
CA ILE A 25 1.90 -6.24 -6.74
C ILE A 25 1.93 -5.55 -5.38
N SER A 26 2.92 -4.70 -5.15
CA SER A 26 2.97 -3.80 -4.00
C SER A 26 2.11 -2.56 -4.25
N TYR A 27 1.47 -2.05 -3.21
CA TYR A 27 0.65 -0.83 -3.30
C TYR A 27 1.16 0.25 -2.35
N ILE A 28 1.23 1.48 -2.86
CA ILE A 28 1.37 2.67 -2.03
C ILE A 28 -0.01 3.31 -1.91
N VAL A 29 -0.49 3.45 -0.68
CA VAL A 29 -1.78 4.07 -0.35
C VAL A 29 -1.52 5.36 0.41
N LYS A 30 -1.89 6.49 -0.16
CA LYS A 30 -1.71 7.81 0.44
C LYS A 30 -3.04 8.46 0.78
N ASP A 31 -3.11 9.07 1.96
CA ASP A 31 -4.23 9.92 2.34
C ASP A 31 -4.18 11.23 1.52
N PRO A 32 -5.23 11.58 0.75
CA PRO A 32 -5.26 12.82 -0.03
C PRO A 32 -5.27 14.08 0.83
N GLY A 33 -5.75 13.99 2.09
CA GLY A 33 -5.88 15.14 2.99
C GLY A 33 -4.65 15.42 3.84
N SER A 34 -3.64 14.55 3.81
CA SER A 34 -2.46 14.67 4.65
C SER A 34 -1.19 14.15 3.96
N ASN A 35 -0.08 14.11 4.71
CA ASN A 35 1.17 13.52 4.25
C ASN A 35 1.32 12.04 4.70
N ALA A 36 0.28 11.44 5.27
CA ALA A 36 0.33 10.05 5.69
C ALA A 36 0.24 9.11 4.48
N CYS A 37 1.10 8.09 4.45
CA CYS A 37 1.04 7.00 3.49
C CYS A 37 1.30 5.65 4.16
N ALA A 38 0.81 4.60 3.54
CA ALA A 38 1.04 3.22 3.90
C ALA A 38 1.56 2.45 2.68
N ILE A 39 2.50 1.55 2.91
CA ILE A 39 2.98 0.60 1.91
C ILE A 39 2.37 -0.74 2.26
N VAL A 40 1.69 -1.34 1.30
CA VAL A 40 1.01 -2.63 1.45
C VAL A 40 1.74 -3.66 0.60
N ASP A 41 2.07 -4.78 1.25
CA ASP A 41 2.73 -5.93 0.62
C ASP A 41 4.06 -5.55 -0.04
N SER A 42 4.94 -4.91 0.73
CA SER A 42 6.26 -4.51 0.26
C SER A 42 7.12 -5.72 -0.09
N VAL A 43 7.64 -5.76 -1.31
CA VAL A 43 8.69 -6.71 -1.68
C VAL A 43 9.99 -6.29 -0.99
N MET A 44 10.67 -7.26 -0.38
CA MET A 44 12.01 -7.10 0.13
C MET A 44 12.95 -7.76 -0.87
N ASP A 45 13.81 -6.96 -1.52
CA ASP A 45 14.88 -7.47 -2.37
C ASP A 45 15.92 -8.21 -1.49
N ILE A 46 15.65 -9.49 -1.20
CA ILE A 46 16.65 -10.40 -0.65
C ILE A 46 17.47 -10.93 -1.82
N ASP A 47 18.65 -10.36 -2.01
CA ASP A 47 19.69 -10.92 -2.86
C ASP A 47 20.35 -12.09 -2.09
N TYR A 48 19.94 -13.33 -2.39
CA TYR A 48 20.57 -14.53 -1.82
C TYR A 48 21.93 -14.73 -2.52
N ALA A 49 22.97 -14.07 -2.00
CA ALA A 49 24.36 -14.24 -2.44
C ALA A 49 25.05 -15.46 -1.79
#